data_AF-A0A821V1F1-F1
#
_entry.id   AF-A0A821V1F1-F1
#
_cell.length_a   1.000
_cell.length_b   1.000
_cell.length_c   1.000
_cell.angle_alpha   90.00
_cell.angle_beta   90.00
_cell.angle_gamma   90.00
#
_symmetry.space_group_name_H-M   'P 1'
#
loop_
_entity.id
_entity.type
_entity.pdbx_description
1 polymer ?
#
loop_
_entity_poly.entity_id
_entity_poly.type
_entity_poly.pdbx_seq_one_letter_code
_entity_poly.pdbx_strand_id
1 'polypeptide(L)'
;MQLRHFMPNLKLYPTSVPNKSANDNPECNYGNHINIGFSEFQFLQSKQHEIELEQKYDISAIILHWKRSASTARAMNYLLATNLFKEIIVWNNNPNINLTKTTLKANNHSLDSIRIINSKENLKDEAKYRACAEAKTIACFYADDDWDASFYLKSLIADFRADPYILHSFTDTGAFCGNLMWSYFDNTIDLHAGFPWIGCGSIFLHEYAQSHIQYLQIHLKNHRPLKYFSDVFFSIWLNDIPSQLNMFIRNLPGSHTGASFSSTSKFLQYQYQSAVLAIRILEHNLRQNQSNDTNYIAFPRRQNRRFPYCVKSSSPKDDFIFFTNILPMDIQTIAFNISKDFERGTRKNLPRGPKIAFFYSHTTLKAVDNDPKTCWRPGRNVRQGEYFAMDFLYIRTNLSFSVTIGHTFIENTKEC
;
A
#
# COMPACT_ATOMS: atom_id res chain seq x y z
N MET A 1 -6.77 17.14 4.67
CA MET A 1 -6.06 18.18 5.44
C MET A 1 -5.50 17.52 6.67
N GLN A 2 -4.29 16.95 6.55
CA GLN A 2 -3.69 16.01 7.49
C GLN A 2 -2.68 16.70 8.42
N LEU A 3 -2.33 16.06 9.53
CA LEU A 3 -1.36 16.58 10.49
C LEU A 3 -0.37 15.45 10.78
N ARG A 4 0.85 15.59 10.26
CA ARG A 4 1.88 14.58 10.45
C ARG A 4 2.96 15.12 11.37
N HIS A 5 2.94 14.65 12.61
CA HIS A 5 4.12 14.72 13.45
C HIS A 5 4.56 13.32 13.87
N PHE A 6 5.78 13.00 13.48
CA PHE A 6 6.60 12.02 14.17
C PHE A 6 6.90 12.62 15.55
N MET A 7 6.71 11.86 16.62
CA MET A 7 7.32 12.17 17.91
C MET A 7 8.64 11.40 17.98
N PRO A 8 9.76 11.88 17.40
CA PRO A 8 11.05 11.21 17.56
C PRO A 8 11.49 11.18 19.03
N ASN A 9 10.92 12.04 19.88
CA ASN A 9 11.34 12.27 21.26
C ASN A 9 10.14 12.49 22.20
N LEU A 10 9.16 11.58 22.24
CA LEU A 10 8.34 11.52 23.45
C LEU A 10 9.20 10.90 24.56
N LYS A 11 10.03 11.72 25.22
CA LYS A 11 10.61 11.37 26.51
C LYS A 11 9.47 11.37 27.52
N LEU A 12 8.96 10.18 27.82
CA LEU A 12 8.09 9.97 28.96
C LEU A 12 8.93 10.20 30.22
N TYR A 13 8.85 11.40 30.80
CA TYR A 13 9.36 11.62 32.14
C TYR A 13 8.32 11.10 33.12
N PRO A 14 8.65 10.16 34.02
CA PRO A 14 7.77 9.84 35.13
C PRO A 14 7.59 11.11 35.97
N THR A 15 6.34 11.57 36.12
CA THR A 15 6.03 12.54 37.15
C THR A 15 6.19 11.86 38.50
N SER A 16 6.94 12.51 39.39
CA SER A 16 7.32 12.01 40.71
C SER A 16 6.14 11.41 41.47
N VAL A 17 6.34 10.21 42.00
CA VAL A 17 5.42 9.45 42.85
C VAL A 17 5.01 10.30 44.07
N PRO A 18 3.72 10.54 44.34
CA PRO A 18 3.28 10.97 45.65
C PRO A 18 3.39 9.77 46.59
N ASN A 19 4.20 9.88 47.65
CA ASN A 19 4.24 8.90 48.73
C ASN A 19 2.81 8.66 49.26
N LYS A 20 2.27 7.46 49.07
CA LYS A 20 1.08 6.97 49.78
C LYS A 20 1.30 5.59 50.36
N SER A 21 0.80 5.47 51.58
CA SER A 21 0.91 4.37 52.54
C SER A 21 0.35 3.05 52.02
N ALA A 22 1.02 1.97 52.42
CA ALA A 22 0.59 0.59 52.24
C ALA A 22 -0.75 0.34 52.95
N ASN A 23 -1.86 0.27 52.20
CA ASN A 23 -3.04 -0.56 52.53
C ASN A 23 -4.21 -0.47 51.52
N ASP A 24 -3.97 -0.25 50.23
CA ASP A 24 -5.04 -0.33 49.22
C ASP A 24 -4.73 -1.34 48.11
N ASN A 25 -5.72 -2.18 47.80
CA ASN A 25 -5.74 -3.18 46.73
C ASN A 25 -5.27 -2.60 45.38
N PRO A 26 -4.54 -3.36 44.55
CA PRO A 26 -3.99 -2.85 43.30
C PRO A 26 -5.06 -2.89 42.20
N GLU A 27 -5.93 -1.89 42.16
CA GLU A 27 -6.54 -1.51 40.89
C GLU A 27 -5.47 -0.82 40.04
N CYS A 28 -4.99 -1.52 39.01
CA CYS A 28 -4.08 -0.99 37.99
C CYS A 28 -4.76 0.11 37.18
N ASN A 29 -4.83 1.32 37.74
CA ASN A 29 -5.38 2.50 37.07
C ASN A 29 -4.34 3.64 37.09
N TYR A 30 -3.23 3.41 36.38
CA TYR A 30 -2.23 4.44 36.08
C TYR A 30 -2.27 4.77 34.59
N GLY A 31 -3.40 5.31 34.14
CA GLY A 31 -3.48 5.96 32.84
C GLY A 31 -2.93 7.37 32.96
N ASN A 32 -1.69 7.61 32.52
CA ASN A 32 -1.23 8.98 32.32
C ASN A 32 -1.97 9.54 31.10
N HIS A 33 -2.84 10.52 31.31
CA HIS A 33 -3.46 11.26 30.21
C HIS A 33 -2.39 12.10 29.52
N ILE A 34 -2.02 11.73 28.29
CA ILE A 34 -1.13 12.53 27.45
C ILE A 34 -2.01 13.44 26.59
N ASN A 35 -2.05 14.72 26.93
CA ASN A 35 -2.72 15.72 26.09
C ASN A 35 -1.74 16.23 25.04
N ILE A 36 -1.95 15.84 23.78
CA ILE A 36 -1.15 16.29 22.64
C ILE A 36 -1.93 17.42 21.98
N GLY A 37 -1.77 18.64 22.52
CA GLY A 37 -2.28 19.86 21.89
C GLY A 37 -1.28 20.39 20.87
N PHE A 38 -1.74 20.77 19.68
CA PHE A 38 -0.92 21.51 18.72
C PHE A 38 -0.95 23.00 19.06
N SER A 39 0.19 23.67 18.96
CA SER A 39 0.18 25.13 18.89
C SER A 39 -0.51 25.58 17.59
N GLU A 40 -1.10 26.78 17.59
CA GLU A 40 -1.69 27.37 16.39
C GLU A 40 -0.67 27.42 15.23
N PHE A 41 0.60 27.71 15.55
CA PHE A 41 1.68 27.70 14.57
C PHE A 41 1.90 26.31 13.94
N GLN A 42 1.98 25.24 14.75
CA GLN A 42 2.13 23.87 14.25
C GLN A 42 0.94 23.42 13.40
N PHE A 43 -0.27 23.84 13.79
CA PHE A 43 -1.49 23.63 13.01
C PHE A 43 -1.36 24.29 11.63
N LEU A 44 -0.98 25.56 11.57
CA LEU A 44 -0.88 26.32 10.32
C LEU A 44 0.22 25.76 9.41
N GLN A 45 1.37 25.38 9.96
CA GLN A 45 2.45 24.76 9.20
C GLN A 45 2.01 23.44 8.57
N SER A 46 1.32 22.60 9.34
CA SER A 46 0.86 21.30 8.85
C SER A 46 -0.24 21.45 7.79
N LYS A 47 -1.15 22.41 8.00
CA LYS A 47 -2.14 22.82 7.00
C LYS A 47 -1.47 23.22 5.68
N GLN A 48 -0.44 24.04 5.75
CA GLN A 48 0.27 24.53 4.56
C GLN A 48 1.00 23.39 3.84
N HIS A 49 1.71 22.53 4.58
CA HIS A 49 2.40 21.37 4.03
C HIS A 49 1.46 20.43 3.26
N GLU A 50 0.24 20.21 3.76
CA GLU A 50 -0.74 19.37 3.10
C GLU A 50 -1.29 19.97 1.81
N ILE A 51 -1.50 21.29 1.79
CA ILE A 51 -1.88 22.01 0.57
C ILE A 51 -0.78 21.86 -0.47
N GLU A 52 0.49 21.97 -0.07
CA GLU A 52 1.64 21.78 -0.96
C GLU A 52 1.72 20.35 -1.50
N LEU A 53 1.52 19.33 -0.66
CA LEU A 53 1.50 17.94 -1.11
C LEU A 53 0.34 17.67 -2.07
N GLU A 54 -0.83 18.22 -1.81
CA GLU A 54 -2.00 18.09 -2.70
C GLU A 54 -1.76 18.75 -4.05
N GLN A 55 -1.17 19.95 -4.08
CA GLN A 55 -0.82 20.65 -5.32
C GLN A 55 0.33 19.96 -6.08
N LYS A 56 1.30 19.40 -5.36
CA LYS A 56 2.45 18.72 -5.95
C LYS A 56 2.08 17.37 -6.54
N TYR A 57 1.16 16.64 -5.92
CA TYR A 57 0.80 15.28 -6.27
C TYR A 57 -0.65 15.17 -6.72
N ASP A 58 -0.95 15.76 -7.87
CA ASP A 58 -2.19 15.54 -8.59
C ASP A 58 -2.32 14.07 -9.01
N ILE A 59 -3.55 13.54 -8.94
CA ILE A 59 -3.85 12.12 -9.17
C ILE A 59 -4.94 11.95 -10.22
N SER A 60 -4.70 11.06 -11.17
CA SER A 60 -5.70 10.54 -12.10
C SER A 60 -6.25 9.22 -11.58
N ALA A 61 -7.56 9.04 -11.63
CA ALA A 61 -8.18 7.76 -11.30
C ALA A 61 -8.30 6.89 -12.54
N ILE A 62 -7.94 5.61 -12.44
CA ILE A 62 -8.00 4.64 -13.54
C ILE A 62 -8.98 3.53 -13.15
N ILE A 63 -9.92 3.25 -14.05
CA ILE A 63 -10.83 2.12 -13.93
C ILE A 63 -10.69 1.26 -15.18
N LEU A 64 -10.38 -0.02 -14.99
CA LEU A 64 -10.42 -1.00 -16.08
C LEU A 64 -11.83 -1.56 -16.22
N HIS A 65 -12.34 -1.57 -17.45
CA HIS A 65 -13.61 -2.19 -17.79
C HIS A 65 -13.40 -3.41 -18.71
N TRP A 66 -14.17 -4.48 -18.48
CA TRP A 66 -14.31 -5.58 -19.45
C TRP A 66 -15.76 -5.99 -19.69
N LYS A 67 -16.47 -6.45 -18.66
CA LYS A 67 -17.85 -6.97 -18.79
C LYS A 67 -18.88 -6.29 -17.88
N ARG A 68 -18.44 -5.52 -16.88
CA ARG A 68 -19.30 -5.08 -15.76
C ARG A 68 -19.58 -3.58 -15.81
N SER A 69 -20.18 -3.09 -16.90
CA SER A 69 -20.41 -1.65 -17.11
C SER A 69 -21.17 -0.97 -15.97
N ALA A 70 -22.10 -1.68 -15.31
CA ALA A 70 -22.83 -1.15 -14.15
C ALA A 70 -21.93 -0.97 -12.91
N SER A 71 -20.95 -1.84 -12.70
CA SER A 71 -19.98 -1.71 -11.60
C SER A 71 -18.93 -0.64 -11.93
N THR A 72 -18.44 -0.59 -13.17
CA THR A 72 -17.60 0.50 -13.68
C THR A 72 -18.25 1.86 -13.50
N ALA A 73 -19.53 2.02 -13.87
CA ALA A 73 -20.27 3.26 -13.69
C ALA A 73 -20.37 3.67 -12.22
N ARG A 74 -20.60 2.73 -11.30
CA ARG A 74 -20.66 3.00 -9.86
C ARG A 74 -19.31 3.41 -9.28
N ALA A 75 -18.24 2.68 -9.63
CA ALA A 75 -16.89 3.05 -9.23
C ALA A 75 -16.55 4.46 -9.71
N MET A 76 -16.79 4.75 -10.99
CA MET A 76 -16.55 6.06 -11.58
C MET A 76 -17.35 7.16 -10.88
N ASN A 77 -18.66 6.97 -10.68
CA ASN A 77 -19.50 7.97 -9.99
C ASN A 77 -19.07 8.22 -8.55
N TYR A 78 -18.63 7.18 -7.83
CA TYR A 78 -18.04 7.35 -6.51
C TYR A 78 -16.78 8.21 -6.58
N LEU A 79 -15.83 7.89 -7.46
CA LEU A 79 -14.57 8.64 -7.59
C LEU A 79 -14.83 10.10 -8.00
N LEU A 80 -15.78 10.37 -8.90
CA LEU A 80 -16.21 11.72 -9.26
C LEU A 80 -16.74 12.50 -8.06
N ALA A 81 -17.57 11.87 -7.23
CA ALA A 81 -18.17 12.52 -6.05
C ALA A 81 -17.14 12.90 -4.98
N THR A 82 -15.94 12.28 -4.99
CA THR A 82 -14.90 12.59 -4.00
C THR A 82 -14.20 13.92 -4.26
N ASN A 83 -14.19 14.42 -5.50
CA ASN A 83 -13.37 15.56 -5.96
C ASN A 83 -11.86 15.42 -5.66
N LEU A 84 -11.34 14.21 -5.45
CA LEU A 84 -9.93 13.95 -5.14
C LEU A 84 -9.05 13.78 -6.39
N PHE A 85 -9.66 13.66 -7.57
CA PHE A 85 -8.96 13.35 -8.83
C PHE A 85 -9.11 14.48 -9.83
N LYS A 86 -8.05 14.76 -10.59
CA LYS A 86 -8.09 15.77 -11.68
C LYS A 86 -8.74 15.25 -12.95
N GLU A 87 -8.61 13.96 -13.21
CA GLU A 87 -9.31 13.27 -14.29
C GLU A 87 -9.57 11.81 -13.90
N ILE A 88 -10.53 11.21 -14.59
CA ILE A 88 -10.82 9.79 -14.53
C ILE A 88 -10.66 9.19 -15.91
N ILE A 89 -9.84 8.15 -16.00
CA ILE A 89 -9.60 7.38 -17.22
C ILE A 89 -10.30 6.03 -17.08
N VAL A 90 -11.31 5.80 -17.92
CA VAL A 90 -11.95 4.49 -18.05
C VAL A 90 -11.35 3.79 -19.26
N TRP A 91 -10.57 2.73 -19.01
CA TRP A 91 -9.98 1.93 -20.07
C TRP A 91 -10.85 0.71 -20.35
N ASN A 92 -11.53 0.71 -21.49
CA ASN A 92 -12.33 -0.43 -21.93
C ASN A 92 -11.44 -1.46 -22.62
N ASN A 93 -11.19 -2.57 -21.93
CA ASN A 93 -10.48 -3.73 -22.46
C ASN A 93 -11.34 -4.59 -23.39
N ASN A 94 -12.64 -4.31 -23.56
CA ASN A 94 -13.57 -5.13 -24.35
C ASN A 94 -13.73 -4.61 -25.79
N PRO A 95 -13.10 -5.27 -26.78
CA PRO A 95 -13.14 -4.80 -28.17
C PRO A 95 -14.51 -5.00 -28.82
N ASN A 96 -15.42 -5.77 -28.20
CA ASN A 96 -16.74 -6.06 -28.75
C ASN A 96 -17.78 -4.99 -28.37
N ILE A 97 -17.44 -4.06 -27.48
CA ILE A 97 -18.32 -2.96 -27.10
C ILE A 97 -17.57 -1.64 -27.15
N ASN A 98 -18.28 -0.58 -27.46
CA ASN A 98 -17.74 0.78 -27.41
C ASN A 98 -18.37 1.51 -26.23
N LEU A 99 -17.58 1.78 -25.19
CA LEU A 99 -18.05 2.57 -24.06
C LEU A 99 -18.14 4.04 -24.43
N THR A 100 -19.22 4.66 -23.97
CA THR A 100 -19.49 6.10 -24.05
C THR A 100 -19.93 6.64 -22.70
N LYS A 101 -19.94 7.96 -22.52
CA LYS A 101 -20.44 8.60 -21.29
C LYS A 101 -21.90 8.22 -21.01
N THR A 102 -22.71 8.08 -22.06
CA THR A 102 -24.09 7.60 -21.97
C THR A 102 -24.16 6.19 -21.41
N THR A 103 -23.31 5.27 -21.89
CA THR A 103 -23.29 3.88 -21.38
C THR A 103 -22.91 3.80 -19.90
N LEU A 104 -22.08 4.72 -19.43
CA LEU A 104 -21.64 4.80 -18.03
C LEU A 104 -22.51 5.73 -17.18
N LYS A 105 -23.61 6.27 -17.72
CA LYS A 105 -24.51 7.22 -17.05
C LYS A 105 -23.77 8.46 -16.49
N ALA A 106 -22.77 8.94 -17.22
CA ALA A 106 -21.89 10.04 -16.82
C ALA A 106 -22.25 11.41 -17.43
N ASN A 107 -23.45 11.54 -18.02
CA ASN A 107 -23.81 12.67 -18.88
C ASN A 107 -23.82 14.03 -18.16
N ASN A 108 -23.96 14.04 -16.84
CA ASN A 108 -24.04 15.25 -16.03
C ASN A 108 -22.67 15.76 -15.56
N HIS A 109 -21.57 15.08 -15.90
CA HIS A 109 -20.22 15.47 -15.48
C HIS A 109 -19.48 16.18 -16.61
N SER A 110 -18.61 17.15 -16.25
CA SER A 110 -17.83 17.93 -17.21
C SER A 110 -17.06 17.02 -18.17
N LEU A 111 -17.06 17.38 -19.46
CA LEU A 111 -16.43 16.57 -20.50
C LEU A 111 -14.93 16.37 -20.24
N ASP A 112 -14.28 17.35 -19.62
CA ASP A 112 -12.84 17.36 -19.38
C ASP A 112 -12.40 16.43 -18.24
N SER A 113 -13.33 16.06 -17.35
CA SER A 113 -13.04 15.24 -16.17
C SER A 113 -13.00 13.72 -16.45
N ILE A 114 -13.54 13.27 -17.60
CA ILE A 114 -13.68 11.84 -17.92
C ILE A 114 -13.16 11.56 -19.32
N ARG A 115 -12.16 10.68 -19.40
CA ARG A 115 -11.62 10.11 -20.63
C ARG A 115 -11.97 8.64 -20.72
N ILE A 116 -12.52 8.22 -21.85
CA ILE A 116 -12.84 6.81 -22.13
C ILE A 116 -11.94 6.35 -23.27
N ILE A 117 -11.15 5.31 -23.02
CA ILE A 117 -10.25 4.72 -24.01
C ILE A 117 -10.78 3.34 -24.38
N ASN A 118 -11.23 3.19 -25.63
CA ASN A 118 -11.74 1.92 -26.16
C ASN A 118 -10.62 1.14 -26.84
N SER A 119 -10.11 0.13 -26.16
CA SER A 119 -9.02 -0.71 -26.66
C SER A 119 -9.50 -1.64 -27.77
N LYS A 120 -8.64 -1.87 -28.77
CA LYS A 120 -8.88 -2.84 -29.86
C LYS A 120 -8.69 -4.29 -29.42
N GLU A 121 -8.15 -4.52 -28.22
CA GLU A 121 -7.93 -5.85 -27.67
C GLU A 121 -7.96 -5.85 -26.13
N ASN A 122 -8.04 -7.04 -25.53
CA ASN A 122 -7.94 -7.21 -24.09
C ASN A 122 -6.48 -7.26 -23.63
N LEU A 123 -6.01 -6.17 -23.01
CA LEU A 123 -4.64 -6.05 -22.52
C LEU A 123 -4.46 -6.55 -21.07
N LYS A 124 -5.53 -7.05 -20.42
CA LYS A 124 -5.50 -7.53 -19.03
C LYS A 124 -4.86 -6.49 -18.10
N ASP A 125 -3.92 -6.92 -17.25
CA ASP A 125 -3.23 -6.05 -16.29
C ASP A 125 -2.38 -4.96 -16.97
N GLU A 126 -1.88 -5.18 -18.19
CA GLU A 126 -1.07 -4.17 -18.90
C GLU A 126 -1.84 -2.86 -19.13
N ALA A 127 -3.16 -2.94 -19.25
CA ALA A 127 -4.03 -1.79 -19.53
C ALA A 127 -3.91 -0.67 -18.48
N LYS A 128 -3.79 -0.99 -17.18
CA LYS A 128 -3.75 0.03 -16.12
C LYS A 128 -2.49 0.88 -16.21
N TYR A 129 -1.37 0.27 -16.61
CA TYR A 129 -0.11 0.97 -16.81
C TYR A 129 -0.14 1.85 -18.06
N ARG A 130 -0.77 1.40 -19.14
CA ARG A 130 -0.99 2.22 -20.34
C ARG A 130 -1.88 3.41 -20.05
N ALA A 131 -2.99 3.20 -19.35
CA ALA A 131 -3.87 4.27 -18.90
C ALA A 131 -3.11 5.29 -18.04
N CYS A 132 -2.27 4.82 -17.10
CA CYS A 132 -1.47 5.71 -16.27
C CYS A 132 -0.42 6.46 -17.10
N ALA A 133 0.29 5.79 -18.00
CA ALA A 133 1.29 6.40 -18.88
C ALA A 133 0.70 7.49 -19.80
N GLU A 134 -0.61 7.43 -20.09
CA GLU A 134 -1.36 8.45 -20.85
C GLU A 134 -2.09 9.48 -19.96
N ALA A 135 -1.95 9.38 -18.64
CA ALA A 135 -2.53 10.33 -17.69
C ALA A 135 -1.83 11.70 -17.78
N LYS A 136 -2.56 12.74 -17.39
CA LYS A 136 -2.08 14.13 -17.38
C LYS A 136 -1.47 14.53 -16.04
N THR A 137 -1.60 13.70 -15.01
CA THR A 137 -1.14 13.98 -13.65
C THR A 137 0.11 13.17 -13.30
N ILE A 138 0.78 13.55 -12.21
CA ILE A 138 2.04 12.91 -11.79
C ILE A 138 1.86 11.53 -11.16
N ALA A 139 0.66 11.22 -10.65
CA ALA A 139 0.36 9.92 -10.06
C ALA A 139 -0.99 9.36 -10.55
N CYS A 140 -1.16 8.06 -10.37
CA CYS A 140 -2.38 7.36 -10.75
C CYS A 140 -2.90 6.53 -9.59
N PHE A 141 -4.19 6.67 -9.29
CA PHE A 141 -4.93 5.71 -8.50
C PHE A 141 -5.55 4.66 -9.41
N TYR A 142 -5.51 3.41 -9.00
CA TYR A 142 -6.12 2.32 -9.72
C TYR A 142 -6.88 1.37 -8.78
N ALA A 143 -8.06 0.93 -9.21
CA ALA A 143 -8.78 -0.21 -8.65
C ALA A 143 -9.55 -0.95 -9.76
N ASP A 144 -9.70 -2.27 -9.61
CA ASP A 144 -10.58 -3.07 -10.47
C ASP A 144 -12.05 -2.63 -10.32
N ASP A 145 -12.88 -2.96 -11.30
CA ASP A 145 -14.31 -2.62 -11.34
C ASP A 145 -15.19 -3.45 -10.38
N ASP A 146 -14.60 -4.19 -9.44
CA ASP A 146 -15.29 -4.99 -8.42
C ASP A 146 -14.99 -4.63 -6.98
N TRP A 147 -14.04 -3.74 -6.70
CA TRP A 147 -13.68 -3.36 -5.34
C TRP A 147 -14.25 -2.00 -4.94
N ASP A 148 -14.76 -1.93 -3.71
CA ASP A 148 -15.30 -0.69 -3.14
C ASP A 148 -14.18 0.11 -2.46
N ALA A 149 -13.78 1.20 -3.11
CA ALA A 149 -12.73 2.10 -2.63
C ALA A 149 -13.16 3.00 -1.45
N SER A 150 -14.45 3.01 -1.06
CA SER A 150 -14.97 3.98 -0.08
C SER A 150 -14.45 3.83 1.35
N PHE A 151 -13.79 2.71 1.66
CA PHE A 151 -13.28 2.41 3.00
C PHE A 151 -11.79 2.64 3.18
N TYR A 152 -11.05 2.98 2.11
CA TYR A 152 -9.59 3.11 2.19
C TYR A 152 -9.00 4.20 1.29
N LEU A 153 -9.79 4.82 0.41
CA LEU A 153 -9.27 5.73 -0.62
C LEU A 153 -8.48 6.89 -0.02
N LYS A 154 -9.01 7.55 1.02
CA LYS A 154 -8.33 8.69 1.66
C LYS A 154 -7.06 8.23 2.35
N SER A 155 -7.10 7.09 3.02
CA SER A 155 -5.91 6.51 3.66
C SER A 155 -4.85 6.12 2.65
N LEU A 156 -5.23 5.59 1.49
CA LEU A 156 -4.28 5.23 0.45
C LEU A 156 -3.64 6.47 -0.19
N ILE A 157 -4.43 7.53 -0.45
CA ILE A 157 -3.91 8.83 -0.91
C ILE A 157 -2.99 9.45 0.14
N ALA A 158 -3.37 9.38 1.42
CA ALA A 158 -2.53 9.84 2.51
C ALA A 158 -1.19 9.09 2.48
N ASP A 159 -1.25 7.76 2.53
CA ASP A 159 -0.07 6.91 2.54
C ASP A 159 0.87 7.21 1.37
N PHE A 160 0.32 7.38 0.17
CA PHE A 160 1.06 7.81 -1.01
C PHE A 160 1.74 9.16 -0.84
N ARG A 161 1.01 10.19 -0.41
CA ARG A 161 1.59 11.53 -0.19
C ARG A 161 2.67 11.53 0.90
N ALA A 162 2.70 10.52 1.77
CA ALA A 162 3.73 10.38 2.80
C ALA A 162 5.08 9.92 2.25
N ASP A 163 5.05 9.08 1.21
CA ASP A 163 6.23 8.50 0.58
C ASP A 163 5.98 8.21 -0.92
N PRO A 164 5.82 9.24 -1.77
CA PRO A 164 5.25 9.09 -3.10
C PRO A 164 6.13 8.33 -4.10
N TYR A 165 7.34 7.95 -3.71
CA TYR A 165 8.33 7.28 -4.56
C TYR A 165 8.31 5.76 -4.40
N ILE A 166 7.32 5.20 -3.70
CA ILE A 166 7.11 3.76 -3.62
C ILE A 166 5.72 3.39 -4.13
N LEU A 167 5.50 2.10 -4.39
CA LEU A 167 4.18 1.59 -4.72
C LEU A 167 3.32 1.50 -3.46
N HIS A 168 2.13 2.09 -3.50
CA HIS A 168 1.13 1.98 -2.45
C HIS A 168 0.01 1.06 -2.92
N SER A 169 -0.46 0.17 -2.03
CA SER A 169 -1.54 -0.75 -2.34
C SER A 169 -2.43 -1.03 -1.13
N PHE A 170 -3.61 -1.58 -1.43
CA PHE A 170 -4.59 -2.00 -0.45
C PHE A 170 -4.92 -3.48 -0.69
N THR A 171 -5.03 -4.27 0.37
CA THR A 171 -5.40 -5.68 0.27
C THR A 171 -5.95 -6.23 1.59
N ASP A 172 -6.36 -7.51 1.61
CA ASP A 172 -6.77 -8.18 2.84
C ASP A 172 -5.57 -8.76 3.60
N THR A 173 -5.74 -9.06 4.89
CA THR A 173 -4.66 -9.61 5.72
C THR A 173 -4.04 -10.88 5.13
N GLY A 174 -4.84 -11.75 4.51
CA GLY A 174 -4.35 -13.01 3.96
C GLY A 174 -3.46 -12.79 2.74
N ALA A 175 -3.93 -11.97 1.82
CA ALA A 175 -3.17 -11.52 0.67
C ALA A 175 -1.90 -10.75 1.11
N PHE A 176 -2.00 -9.85 2.10
CA PHE A 176 -0.86 -9.14 2.67
C PHE A 176 0.23 -10.09 3.19
N CYS A 177 -0.12 -11.11 3.97
CA CYS A 177 0.85 -12.10 4.43
C CYS A 177 1.51 -12.86 3.28
N GLY A 178 0.74 -13.26 2.27
CA GLY A 178 1.28 -13.92 1.07
C GLY A 178 2.26 -13.01 0.32
N ASN A 179 1.88 -11.74 0.15
CA ASN A 179 2.67 -10.70 -0.50
C ASN A 179 4.02 -10.46 0.20
N LEU A 180 4.05 -10.43 1.53
CA LEU A 180 5.30 -10.27 2.30
C LEU A 180 6.32 -11.38 2.01
N MET A 181 5.86 -12.62 1.82
CA MET A 181 6.75 -13.74 1.47
C MET A 181 7.33 -13.63 0.06
N TRP A 182 6.71 -12.82 -0.80
CA TRP A 182 7.16 -12.52 -2.15
C TRP A 182 8.01 -11.24 -2.15
N SER A 183 8.91 -11.16 -1.17
CA SER A 183 9.93 -10.12 -1.04
C SER A 183 11.31 -10.72 -1.23
N TYR A 184 12.18 -9.97 -1.90
CA TYR A 184 13.49 -10.42 -2.36
C TYR A 184 14.55 -9.44 -1.86
N PHE A 185 15.47 -9.94 -1.04
CA PHE A 185 16.53 -9.14 -0.44
C PHE A 185 17.90 -9.75 -0.72
N ASP A 186 18.74 -9.02 -1.44
CA ASP A 186 20.16 -9.33 -1.62
C ASP A 186 20.96 -8.02 -1.66
N ASN A 187 21.52 -7.66 -0.50
CA ASN A 187 22.29 -6.43 -0.34
C ASN A 187 23.57 -6.42 -1.18
N THR A 188 24.07 -7.58 -1.63
CA THR A 188 25.28 -7.65 -2.45
C THR A 188 25.08 -7.09 -3.85
N ILE A 189 23.83 -6.95 -4.29
CA ILE A 189 23.43 -6.42 -5.60
C ILE A 189 22.38 -5.31 -5.51
N ASP A 190 22.14 -4.74 -4.32
CA ASP A 190 21.07 -3.74 -4.07
C ASP A 190 19.67 -4.23 -4.50
N LEU A 191 19.38 -5.52 -4.30
CA LEU A 191 18.06 -6.11 -4.56
C LEU A 191 17.14 -5.95 -3.33
N HIS A 192 16.04 -5.21 -3.49
CA HIS A 192 15.05 -4.92 -2.45
C HIS A 192 13.61 -4.95 -2.97
N ALA A 193 13.29 -5.93 -3.82
CA ALA A 193 11.99 -6.00 -4.49
C ALA A 193 10.89 -6.64 -3.63
N GLY A 194 9.65 -6.17 -3.77
CA GLY A 194 8.49 -6.77 -3.13
C GLY A 194 7.27 -6.81 -4.04
N PHE A 195 6.31 -7.67 -3.71
CA PHE A 195 5.08 -7.83 -4.48
C PHE A 195 3.85 -7.45 -3.65
N PRO A 196 2.95 -6.59 -4.18
CA PRO A 196 1.57 -6.49 -3.77
C PRO A 196 0.60 -6.95 -4.87
N TRP A 197 -0.62 -7.27 -4.48
CA TRP A 197 -1.74 -7.29 -5.41
C TRP A 197 -2.23 -5.86 -5.66
N ILE A 198 -2.29 -5.44 -6.93
CA ILE A 198 -2.58 -4.06 -7.32
C ILE A 198 -4.07 -3.83 -7.60
N GLY A 199 -4.82 -4.89 -7.93
CA GLY A 199 -6.24 -4.87 -8.27
C GLY A 199 -7.16 -4.23 -7.24
N CYS A 200 -6.90 -4.46 -5.95
CA CYS A 200 -7.81 -4.03 -4.87
C CYS A 200 -7.73 -2.55 -4.51
N GLY A 201 -6.83 -1.79 -5.13
CA GLY A 201 -6.56 -0.40 -4.81
C GLY A 201 -5.05 -0.16 -4.78
N SER A 202 -4.56 0.77 -5.59
CA SER A 202 -3.13 1.11 -5.65
C SER A 202 -2.91 2.55 -6.08
N ILE A 203 -1.79 3.12 -5.65
CA ILE A 203 -1.30 4.42 -6.14
C ILE A 203 0.20 4.29 -6.46
N PHE A 204 0.58 4.79 -7.63
CA PHE A 204 1.95 4.84 -8.10
C PHE A 204 2.18 6.02 -9.04
N LEU A 205 3.44 6.38 -9.24
CA LEU A 205 3.81 7.49 -10.11
C LEU A 205 3.61 7.15 -11.58
N HIS A 206 3.24 8.19 -12.33
CA HIS A 206 3.16 8.19 -13.79
C HIS A 206 4.47 7.72 -14.44
N GLU A 207 5.60 8.24 -13.95
CA GLU A 207 6.94 7.86 -14.45
C GLU A 207 7.20 6.35 -14.32
N TYR A 208 6.72 5.70 -13.26
CA TYR A 208 6.88 4.26 -13.07
C TYR A 208 6.08 3.46 -14.09
N ALA A 209 4.87 3.91 -14.44
CA ALA A 209 4.09 3.28 -15.49
C ALA A 209 4.77 3.40 -16.87
N GLN A 210 5.36 4.57 -17.15
CA GLN A 210 6.09 4.80 -18.41
C GLN A 210 7.33 3.91 -18.52
N SER A 211 8.18 3.88 -17.48
CA SER A 211 9.36 2.99 -17.45
C SER A 211 8.96 1.53 -17.56
N HIS A 212 7.87 1.12 -16.88
CA HIS A 212 7.38 -0.25 -16.96
C HIS A 212 6.98 -0.67 -18.36
N ILE A 213 6.25 0.18 -19.10
CA ILE A 213 5.88 -0.13 -20.50
C ILE A 213 7.12 -0.31 -21.36
N GLN A 214 8.16 0.51 -21.16
CA GLN A 214 9.44 0.36 -21.87
C GLN A 214 10.10 -0.97 -21.52
N TYR A 215 10.16 -1.35 -20.24
CA TYR A 215 10.71 -2.64 -19.81
C TYR A 215 9.93 -3.84 -20.36
N LEU A 216 8.58 -3.76 -20.42
CA LEU A 216 7.76 -4.78 -21.07
C LEU A 216 8.08 -4.93 -22.57
N GLN A 217 8.37 -3.83 -23.25
CA GLN A 217 8.77 -3.85 -24.67
C GLN A 217 10.17 -4.43 -24.87
N ILE A 218 11.11 -4.12 -23.99
CA ILE A 218 12.50 -4.61 -24.06
C ILE A 218 12.54 -6.10 -23.74
N HIS A 219 11.98 -6.51 -22.60
CA HIS A 219 12.19 -7.86 -22.07
C HIS A 219 11.10 -8.86 -22.47
N LEU A 220 9.87 -8.40 -22.74
CA LEU A 220 8.72 -9.27 -22.97
C LEU A 220 8.09 -9.11 -24.36
N LYS A 221 8.78 -8.49 -25.34
CA LYS A 221 8.25 -8.24 -26.70
C LYS A 221 7.47 -9.42 -27.28
N ASN A 222 8.06 -10.62 -27.20
CA ASN A 222 7.55 -11.85 -27.80
C ASN A 222 6.79 -12.75 -26.79
N HIS A 223 6.56 -12.29 -25.56
CA HIS A 223 5.99 -13.07 -24.46
C HIS A 223 4.58 -12.59 -24.07
N ARG A 224 3.66 -12.52 -25.04
CA ARG A 224 2.31 -11.95 -24.84
C ARG A 224 1.54 -12.54 -23.62
N PRO A 225 1.51 -13.87 -23.38
CA PRO A 225 0.80 -14.40 -22.21
C PRO A 225 1.38 -13.93 -20.86
N LEU A 226 2.68 -13.67 -20.79
CA LEU A 226 3.33 -13.19 -19.56
C LEU A 226 3.04 -11.70 -19.32
N LYS A 227 2.87 -10.90 -20.37
CA LYS A 227 2.45 -9.50 -20.24
C LYS A 227 1.10 -9.33 -19.53
N TYR A 228 0.23 -10.35 -19.60
CA TYR A 228 -1.03 -10.34 -18.85
C TYR A 228 -0.85 -10.38 -17.33
N PHE A 229 0.35 -10.70 -16.83
CA PHE A 229 0.73 -10.64 -15.43
C PHE A 229 1.59 -9.40 -15.15
N SER A 230 1.27 -8.29 -15.81
CA SER A 230 1.99 -7.02 -15.72
C SER A 230 2.21 -6.57 -14.27
N ASP A 231 1.26 -6.83 -13.37
CA ASP A 231 1.35 -6.50 -11.94
C ASP A 231 2.57 -7.15 -11.25
N VAL A 232 2.92 -8.39 -11.64
CA VAL A 232 4.08 -9.12 -11.09
C VAL A 232 5.38 -8.44 -11.53
N PHE A 233 5.51 -8.15 -12.82
CA PHE A 233 6.70 -7.50 -13.37
C PHE A 233 6.86 -6.08 -12.83
N PHE A 234 5.79 -5.28 -12.86
CA PHE A 234 5.80 -3.90 -12.39
C PHE A 234 6.32 -3.81 -10.96
N SER A 235 5.71 -4.57 -10.05
CA SER A 235 6.03 -4.49 -8.63
C SER A 235 7.45 -4.93 -8.32
N ILE A 236 7.89 -6.04 -8.92
CA ILE A 236 9.26 -6.54 -8.72
C ILE A 236 10.29 -5.56 -9.30
N TRP A 237 10.05 -5.03 -10.50
CA TRP A 237 10.98 -4.14 -11.21
C TRP A 237 11.10 -2.75 -10.62
N LEU A 238 10.22 -2.33 -9.71
CA LEU A 238 10.47 -1.12 -8.91
C LEU A 238 11.67 -1.28 -7.97
N ASN A 239 12.14 -2.52 -7.74
CA ASN A 239 13.24 -2.84 -6.85
C ASN A 239 13.06 -2.23 -5.45
N ASP A 240 11.81 -2.20 -4.98
CA ASP A 240 11.47 -1.61 -3.70
C ASP A 240 10.25 -2.32 -3.09
N ILE A 241 10.10 -2.24 -1.75
CA ILE A 241 9.01 -2.92 -1.04
C ILE A 241 7.75 -2.04 -0.97
N PRO A 242 6.60 -2.47 -1.50
CA PRO A 242 5.41 -1.63 -1.50
C PRO A 242 4.94 -1.29 -0.07
N SER A 243 4.36 -0.12 0.11
CA SER A 243 3.52 0.16 1.27
C SER A 243 2.15 -0.49 1.05
N GLN A 244 1.68 -1.30 2.00
CA GLN A 244 0.40 -2.00 1.87
C GLN A 244 -0.49 -1.71 3.09
N LEU A 245 -1.68 -1.18 2.84
CA LEU A 245 -2.77 -1.13 3.79
C LEU A 245 -3.47 -2.51 3.80
N ASN A 246 -3.64 -3.11 4.98
CA ASN A 246 -4.37 -4.37 5.14
C ASN A 246 -5.68 -4.17 5.91
N MET A 247 -6.80 -4.49 5.28
CA MET A 247 -8.15 -4.43 5.88
C MET A 247 -9.13 -5.41 5.22
N PHE A 248 -10.38 -5.43 5.68
CA PHE A 248 -11.45 -6.13 4.96
C PHE A 248 -11.72 -5.47 3.60
N ILE A 249 -11.54 -6.25 2.53
CA ILE A 249 -11.94 -5.85 1.18
C ILE A 249 -13.46 -6.02 1.03
N ARG A 250 -14.11 -5.02 0.41
CA ARG A 250 -15.55 -5.08 0.08
C ARG A 250 -15.74 -5.06 -1.43
N ASN A 251 -16.70 -5.85 -1.89
CA ASN A 251 -17.09 -5.93 -3.29
C ASN A 251 -18.15 -4.89 -3.62
N LEU A 252 -18.10 -4.31 -4.82
CA LEU A 252 -19.21 -3.53 -5.36
C LEU A 252 -20.42 -4.46 -5.60
N PRO A 253 -21.66 -4.02 -5.31
CA PRO A 253 -22.83 -4.90 -5.46
C PRO A 253 -22.98 -5.42 -6.89
N GLY A 254 -23.15 -6.72 -7.10
CA GLY A 254 -23.26 -7.29 -8.45
C GLY A 254 -21.93 -7.43 -9.20
N SER A 255 -20.79 -7.33 -8.52
CA SER A 255 -19.47 -7.60 -9.10
C SER A 255 -19.19 -9.07 -9.40
N HIS A 256 -19.96 -10.00 -8.84
CA HIS A 256 -19.76 -11.46 -8.97
C HIS A 256 -20.14 -12.07 -10.33
N THR A 257 -20.50 -11.25 -11.32
CA THR A 257 -20.92 -11.75 -12.63
C THR A 257 -19.72 -12.01 -13.54
N GLY A 258 -19.25 -13.27 -13.60
CA GLY A 258 -18.29 -13.75 -14.59
C GLY A 258 -17.01 -14.37 -14.01
N ALA A 259 -16.38 -15.23 -14.80
CA ALA A 259 -15.09 -15.85 -14.47
C ALA A 259 -13.96 -14.79 -14.46
N SER A 260 -13.23 -14.70 -13.35
CA SER A 260 -12.04 -13.86 -13.23
C SER A 260 -10.88 -14.39 -14.08
N PHE A 261 -9.91 -13.56 -14.42
CA PHE A 261 -8.69 -14.04 -15.09
C PHE A 261 -7.95 -15.10 -14.23
N SER A 262 -8.03 -14.95 -12.91
CA SER A 262 -7.48 -15.88 -11.93
C SER A 262 -8.14 -17.26 -11.89
N SER A 263 -9.32 -17.43 -12.48
CA SER A 263 -9.99 -18.73 -12.56
C SER A 263 -9.57 -19.58 -13.77
N THR A 264 -8.65 -19.09 -14.61
CA THR A 264 -8.16 -19.86 -15.77
C THR A 264 -7.21 -20.98 -15.34
N SER A 265 -7.28 -22.14 -15.99
CA SER A 265 -6.50 -23.33 -15.59
C SER A 265 -4.98 -23.13 -15.61
N LYS A 266 -4.48 -22.23 -16.46
CA LYS A 266 -3.05 -21.89 -16.57
C LYS A 266 -2.61 -20.70 -15.72
N PHE A 267 -3.52 -20.09 -14.94
CA PHE A 267 -3.21 -18.87 -14.19
C PHE A 267 -2.00 -19.05 -13.26
N LEU A 268 -2.00 -20.12 -12.45
CA LEU A 268 -0.91 -20.40 -11.51
C LEU A 268 0.42 -20.67 -12.22
N GLN A 269 0.38 -21.36 -13.37
CA GLN A 269 1.57 -21.64 -14.17
C GLN A 269 2.19 -20.34 -14.70
N TYR A 270 1.37 -19.46 -15.30
CA TYR A 270 1.87 -18.20 -15.84
C TYR A 270 2.26 -17.21 -14.74
N GLN A 271 1.55 -17.19 -13.62
CA GLN A 271 1.95 -16.41 -12.44
C GLN A 271 3.36 -16.79 -11.98
N TYR A 272 3.61 -18.10 -11.84
CA TYR A 272 4.92 -18.62 -11.46
C TYR A 272 6.01 -18.24 -12.47
N GLN A 273 5.77 -18.49 -13.76
CA GLN A 273 6.72 -18.14 -14.82
C GLN A 273 7.03 -16.66 -14.83
N SER A 274 6.02 -15.80 -14.65
CA SER A 274 6.18 -14.35 -14.56
C SER A 274 7.02 -13.93 -13.35
N ALA A 275 6.76 -14.49 -12.16
CA ALA A 275 7.53 -14.15 -10.96
C ALA A 275 9.01 -14.54 -11.09
N VAL A 276 9.29 -15.75 -11.57
CA VAL A 276 10.67 -16.22 -11.79
C VAL A 276 11.37 -15.40 -12.88
N LEU A 277 10.68 -15.09 -13.97
CA LEU A 277 11.28 -14.30 -15.04
C LEU A 277 11.54 -12.85 -14.60
N ALA A 278 10.60 -12.23 -13.89
CA ALA A 278 10.74 -10.87 -13.36
C ALA A 278 11.98 -10.74 -12.48
N ILE A 279 12.15 -11.66 -11.52
CA ILE A 279 13.29 -11.62 -10.60
C ILE A 279 14.62 -11.96 -11.28
N ARG A 280 14.64 -12.88 -12.27
CA ARG A 280 15.85 -13.15 -13.08
C ARG A 280 16.30 -11.93 -13.87
N ILE A 281 15.36 -11.21 -14.48
CA ILE A 281 15.66 -10.00 -15.24
C ILE A 281 16.21 -8.92 -14.30
N LEU A 282 15.56 -8.70 -13.17
CA LEU A 282 15.99 -7.71 -12.19
C LEU A 282 17.39 -8.03 -11.66
N GLU A 283 17.61 -9.24 -11.16
CA GLU A 283 18.88 -9.69 -10.60
C GLU A 283 20.03 -9.58 -11.60
N HIS A 284 19.80 -10.01 -12.86
CA HIS A 284 20.80 -9.87 -13.92
C HIS A 284 21.19 -8.40 -14.14
N ASN A 285 20.21 -7.49 -14.27
CA ASN A 285 20.47 -6.07 -14.53
C ASN A 285 21.17 -5.40 -13.33
N LEU A 286 20.80 -5.75 -12.09
CA LEU A 286 21.45 -5.21 -10.91
C LEU A 286 22.94 -5.60 -10.82
N ARG A 287 23.30 -6.83 -11.19
CA ARG A 287 24.71 -7.24 -11.30
C ARG A 287 25.47 -6.47 -12.38
N GLN A 288 24.81 -6.21 -13.52
CA GLN A 288 25.41 -5.41 -14.60
C GLN A 288 25.62 -3.95 -14.18
N ASN A 289 24.67 -3.35 -13.44
CA ASN A 289 24.80 -1.99 -12.93
C ASN A 289 26.04 -1.82 -12.05
N GLN A 290 26.46 -2.85 -11.30
CA GLN A 290 27.67 -2.80 -10.48
C GLN A 290 28.97 -2.90 -11.29
N SER A 291 28.88 -3.48 -12.49
CA SER A 291 30.04 -3.76 -13.35
C SER A 291 30.29 -2.66 -14.38
N ASN A 292 29.27 -1.84 -14.68
CA ASN A 292 29.32 -0.83 -15.73
C ASN A 292 29.55 0.58 -15.16
N ASP A 293 30.49 1.30 -15.76
CA ASP A 293 30.81 2.71 -15.44
C ASP A 293 29.87 3.70 -16.17
N THR A 294 28.65 3.26 -16.50
CA THR A 294 27.68 4.08 -17.24
C THR A 294 26.75 4.82 -16.28
N ASN A 295 26.40 6.06 -16.62
CA ASN A 295 25.43 6.87 -15.85
C ASN A 295 23.98 6.34 -15.92
N TYR A 296 23.73 5.22 -16.59
CA TYR A 296 22.39 4.62 -16.73
C TYR A 296 22.25 3.42 -15.80
N ILE A 297 21.35 3.53 -14.82
CA ILE A 297 21.05 2.46 -13.86
C ILE A 297 19.68 1.88 -14.23
N ALA A 298 19.65 0.61 -14.64
CA ALA A 298 18.39 -0.10 -14.84
C ALA A 298 17.74 -0.44 -13.50
N PHE A 299 16.42 -0.29 -13.38
CA PHE A 299 15.66 -0.55 -12.15
C PHE A 299 16.22 0.18 -10.90
N PRO A 300 16.37 1.53 -10.96
CA PRO A 300 16.99 2.28 -9.89
C PRO A 300 16.16 2.24 -8.61
N ARG A 301 16.80 1.94 -7.48
CA ARG A 301 16.16 1.98 -6.17
C ARG A 301 16.15 3.40 -5.61
N ARG A 302 15.00 3.84 -5.08
CA ARG A 302 14.89 5.10 -4.31
C ARG A 302 15.23 4.80 -2.84
N GLN A 303 16.46 5.08 -2.42
CA GLN A 303 16.93 4.73 -1.06
C GLN A 303 16.35 5.63 0.06
N ASN A 304 15.72 6.75 -0.27
CA ASN A 304 15.25 7.76 0.70
C ASN A 304 13.82 7.51 1.18
N ARG A 305 13.57 6.35 1.80
CA ARG A 305 12.27 6.11 2.47
C ARG A 305 12.13 6.97 3.69
N ARG A 306 10.94 7.56 3.85
CA ARG A 306 10.61 8.34 5.05
C ARG A 306 10.41 7.46 6.28
N PHE A 307 9.85 6.27 6.08
CA PHE A 307 9.51 5.33 7.15
C PHE A 307 10.13 3.96 6.91
N PRO A 308 10.49 3.22 7.98
CA PRO A 308 10.79 1.80 7.85
C PRO A 308 9.54 1.04 7.35
N TYR A 309 9.73 -0.21 6.95
CA TYR A 309 8.60 -1.07 6.57
C TYR A 309 7.61 -1.17 7.73
N CYS A 310 6.36 -0.83 7.45
CA CYS A 310 5.29 -0.84 8.43
C CYS A 310 4.13 -1.70 7.94
N VAL A 311 3.44 -2.33 8.88
CA VAL A 311 2.10 -2.87 8.66
C VAL A 311 1.09 -1.78 8.99
N LYS A 312 0.12 -1.55 8.10
CA LYS A 312 -0.82 -0.43 8.18
C LYS A 312 -2.26 -0.91 8.03
N SER A 313 -3.19 -0.33 8.77
CA SER A 313 -4.64 -0.55 8.60
C SER A 313 -5.37 0.78 8.74
N SER A 314 -6.31 1.06 7.84
CA SER A 314 -7.18 2.22 7.98
C SER A 314 -8.34 1.94 8.94
N SER A 315 -8.82 2.99 9.58
CA SER A 315 -10.09 3.01 10.28
C SER A 315 -11.28 2.66 9.34
N PRO A 316 -12.38 2.08 9.87
CA PRO A 316 -13.59 1.81 9.10
C PRO A 316 -14.27 3.05 8.49
N LYS A 317 -13.94 4.25 8.98
CA LYS A 317 -14.44 5.53 8.47
C LYS A 317 -13.46 6.21 7.50
N ASP A 318 -12.32 5.57 7.25
CA ASP A 318 -11.24 6.11 6.41
C ASP A 318 -10.82 7.53 6.83
N ASP A 319 -10.67 7.75 8.14
CA ASP A 319 -10.33 9.04 8.75
C ASP A 319 -9.02 9.03 9.56
N PHE A 320 -8.46 7.85 9.84
CA PHE A 320 -7.08 7.69 10.31
C PHE A 320 -6.48 6.33 9.91
N ILE A 321 -5.16 6.22 10.00
CA ILE A 321 -4.37 5.00 9.74
C ILE A 321 -3.66 4.60 11.02
N PHE A 322 -3.84 3.36 11.47
CA PHE A 322 -2.96 2.74 12.47
C PHE A 322 -1.81 2.03 11.78
N PHE A 323 -0.59 2.20 12.28
CA PHE A 323 0.58 1.51 11.74
C PHE A 323 1.64 1.18 12.78
N THR A 324 2.46 0.18 12.49
CA THR A 324 3.58 -0.26 13.31
C THR A 324 4.71 -0.77 12.44
N ASN A 325 5.96 -0.58 12.87
CA ASN A 325 7.13 -1.21 12.24
C ASN A 325 7.36 -2.66 12.71
N ILE A 326 6.49 -3.22 13.56
CA ILE A 326 6.55 -4.62 13.98
C ILE A 326 5.85 -5.49 12.93
N LEU A 327 6.64 -6.09 12.06
CA LEU A 327 6.17 -7.01 11.02
C LEU A 327 5.82 -8.39 11.60
N PRO A 328 4.90 -9.16 10.96
CA PRO A 328 4.63 -10.55 11.35
C PRO A 328 5.84 -11.48 11.15
N MET A 329 6.83 -11.05 10.37
CA MET A 329 8.03 -11.79 10.02
C MET A 329 9.15 -10.80 9.65
N ASP A 330 10.39 -11.13 10.00
CA ASP A 330 11.56 -10.30 9.72
C ASP A 330 12.03 -10.49 8.26
N ILE A 331 11.24 -10.04 7.28
CA ILE A 331 11.47 -10.28 5.85
C ILE A 331 12.87 -9.87 5.38
N GLN A 332 13.43 -8.80 5.96
CA GLN A 332 14.75 -8.26 5.60
C GLN A 332 15.91 -9.19 6.00
N THR A 333 15.70 -10.06 6.99
CA THR A 333 16.72 -11.03 7.42
C THR A 333 16.76 -12.29 6.56
N ILE A 334 15.77 -12.46 5.69
CA ILE A 334 15.64 -13.64 4.84
C ILE A 334 16.31 -13.34 3.48
N ALA A 335 17.62 -13.55 3.43
CA ALA A 335 18.39 -13.40 2.19
C ALA A 335 17.74 -14.21 1.05
N PHE A 336 17.78 -13.66 -0.15
CA PHE A 336 17.32 -14.30 -1.37
C PHE A 336 18.50 -14.79 -2.20
N ASN A 337 18.45 -16.05 -2.62
CA ASN A 337 19.38 -16.60 -3.59
C ASN A 337 18.60 -17.25 -4.73
N ILE A 338 18.66 -16.67 -5.93
CA ILE A 338 17.85 -17.13 -7.07
C ILE A 338 18.09 -18.59 -7.47
N SER A 339 19.30 -19.12 -7.24
CA SER A 339 19.64 -20.52 -7.54
C SER A 339 19.00 -21.51 -6.58
N LYS A 340 18.58 -21.06 -5.38
CA LYS A 340 18.01 -21.91 -4.32
C LYS A 340 16.55 -21.58 -4.01
N ASP A 341 16.15 -20.33 -4.18
CA ASP A 341 14.87 -19.76 -3.74
C ASP A 341 13.92 -19.45 -4.91
N PHE A 342 14.02 -20.15 -6.03
CA PHE A 342 13.19 -19.88 -7.22
C PHE A 342 11.67 -20.07 -6.95
N GLU A 343 11.30 -20.82 -5.90
CA GLU A 343 9.90 -20.97 -5.47
C GLU A 343 9.41 -19.83 -4.55
N ARG A 344 10.24 -18.85 -4.18
CA ARG A 344 9.88 -17.79 -3.21
C ARG A 344 8.61 -17.03 -3.60
N GLY A 345 8.48 -16.69 -4.89
CA GLY A 345 7.31 -16.01 -5.47
C GLY A 345 6.16 -16.93 -5.86
N THR A 346 6.06 -18.12 -5.25
CA THR A 346 5.01 -19.09 -5.57
C THR A 346 4.02 -19.27 -4.43
N ARG A 347 2.84 -19.81 -4.76
CA ARG A 347 1.84 -20.20 -3.76
C ARG A 347 2.26 -21.40 -2.89
N LYS A 348 3.36 -22.08 -3.20
CA LYS A 348 3.91 -23.14 -2.34
C LYS A 348 4.63 -22.56 -1.12
N ASN A 349 5.16 -21.35 -1.24
CA ASN A 349 5.89 -20.64 -0.18
C ASN A 349 4.99 -19.71 0.65
N LEU A 350 3.67 -19.97 0.70
CA LEU A 350 2.76 -19.16 1.50
C LEU A 350 3.06 -19.35 2.99
N PRO A 351 2.98 -18.27 3.78
CA PRO A 351 3.35 -18.33 5.18
C PRO A 351 2.34 -19.18 5.96
N ARG A 352 2.86 -20.09 6.80
CA ARG A 352 2.06 -21.02 7.62
C ARG A 352 2.65 -21.15 9.02
N GLY A 353 1.86 -21.71 9.93
CA GLY A 353 2.30 -22.06 11.28
C GLY A 353 1.89 -21.06 12.36
N PRO A 354 2.36 -21.28 13.61
CA PRO A 354 1.81 -20.61 14.79
C PRO A 354 1.98 -19.09 14.79
N LYS A 355 3.12 -18.58 14.31
CA LYS A 355 3.38 -17.13 14.23
C LYS A 355 2.40 -16.41 13.32
N ILE A 356 2.06 -17.04 12.20
CA ILE A 356 1.13 -16.50 11.21
C ILE A 356 -0.31 -16.58 11.72
N ALA A 357 -0.70 -17.71 12.32
CA ALA A 357 -1.98 -17.83 12.99
C ALA A 357 -2.15 -16.78 14.10
N PHE A 358 -1.10 -16.54 14.89
CA PHE A 358 -1.09 -15.50 15.91
C PHE A 358 -1.29 -14.11 15.30
N PHE A 359 -0.59 -13.79 14.22
CA PHE A 359 -0.75 -12.52 13.52
C PHE A 359 -2.18 -12.33 13.03
N TYR A 360 -2.79 -13.33 12.37
CA TYR A 360 -4.19 -13.25 11.92
C TYR A 360 -5.17 -12.92 13.06
N SER A 361 -4.92 -13.42 14.27
CA SER A 361 -5.77 -13.14 15.43
C SER A 361 -5.52 -11.76 16.06
N HIS A 362 -4.39 -11.10 15.76
CA HIS A 362 -3.94 -9.86 16.42
C HIS A 362 -3.37 -8.83 15.42
N THR A 363 -3.91 -8.77 14.21
CA THR A 363 -3.42 -7.92 13.13
C THR A 363 -3.57 -6.43 13.46
N THR A 364 -2.97 -5.54 12.66
CA THR A 364 -3.18 -4.10 12.78
C THR A 364 -4.64 -3.68 12.58
N LEU A 365 -5.43 -4.48 11.87
CA LEU A 365 -6.87 -4.25 11.71
C LEU A 365 -7.60 -4.31 13.06
N LYS A 366 -7.11 -5.14 14.00
CA LYS A 366 -7.65 -5.26 15.36
C LYS A 366 -7.41 -4.04 16.23
N ALA A 367 -6.56 -3.10 15.80
CA ALA A 367 -6.43 -1.79 16.46
C ALA A 367 -7.52 -0.80 16.05
N VAL A 368 -8.25 -1.09 14.97
CA VAL A 368 -9.13 -0.12 14.30
C VAL A 368 -10.51 -0.68 13.95
N ASP A 369 -10.83 -1.93 14.27
CA ASP A 369 -12.08 -2.57 13.87
C ASP A 369 -13.31 -2.22 14.73
N ASN A 370 -13.15 -1.30 15.69
CA ASN A 370 -14.18 -0.86 16.65
C ASN A 370 -14.74 -2.00 17.54
N ASP A 371 -14.07 -3.14 17.63
CA ASP A 371 -14.45 -4.23 18.52
C ASP A 371 -13.62 -4.20 19.82
N PRO A 372 -14.20 -3.85 20.98
CA PRO A 372 -13.47 -3.78 22.25
C PRO A 372 -12.97 -5.14 22.74
N LYS A 373 -13.40 -6.25 22.12
CA LYS A 373 -12.96 -7.61 22.45
C LYS A 373 -11.71 -8.03 21.68
N THR A 374 -11.25 -7.21 20.74
CA THR A 374 -10.05 -7.50 19.95
C THR A 374 -9.02 -6.40 20.10
N CYS A 375 -7.76 -6.74 19.88
CA CYS A 375 -6.67 -5.77 19.91
C CYS A 375 -5.55 -6.21 18.97
N TRP A 376 -4.79 -5.23 18.47
CA TRP A 376 -3.49 -5.51 17.89
C TRP A 376 -2.52 -5.93 19.01
N ARG A 377 -1.73 -6.97 18.76
CA ARG A 377 -0.72 -7.46 19.70
C ARG A 377 0.50 -7.99 18.95
N PRO A 378 1.73 -7.60 19.31
CA PRO A 378 2.92 -8.21 18.75
C PRO A 378 3.09 -9.65 19.26
N GLY A 379 3.56 -10.56 18.41
CA GLY A 379 3.83 -11.96 18.77
C GLY A 379 5.05 -12.19 19.65
N ARG A 380 5.68 -11.10 20.12
CA ARG A 380 6.90 -11.09 20.95
C ARG A 380 6.97 -9.79 21.75
N ASN A 381 7.93 -9.74 22.68
CA ASN A 381 8.25 -8.51 23.39
C ASN A 381 8.76 -7.44 22.41
N VAL A 382 8.34 -6.21 22.69
CA VAL A 382 8.73 -5.01 21.94
C VAL A 382 10.21 -4.71 22.21
N ARG A 383 10.95 -4.35 21.16
CA ARG A 383 12.38 -4.02 21.21
C ARG A 383 12.58 -2.51 21.09
N GLN A 384 13.77 -2.04 21.48
CA GLN A 384 14.17 -0.66 21.23
C GLN A 384 14.08 -0.32 19.73
N GLY A 385 13.51 0.84 19.41
CA GLY A 385 13.29 1.30 18.03
C GLY A 385 11.97 0.81 17.40
N GLU A 386 11.21 -0.03 18.10
CA GLU A 386 9.88 -0.44 17.66
C GLU A 386 8.81 0.54 18.15
N TYR A 387 7.82 0.78 17.29
CA TYR A 387 6.75 1.74 17.56
C TYR A 387 5.43 1.31 16.92
N PHE A 388 4.35 1.87 17.44
CA PHE A 388 3.10 2.02 16.72
C PHE A 388 2.75 3.51 16.65
N ALA A 389 1.90 3.87 15.70
CA ALA A 389 1.49 5.24 15.48
C ALA A 389 0.09 5.30 14.85
N MET A 390 -0.55 6.46 14.96
CA MET A 390 -1.80 6.78 14.29
C MET A 390 -1.59 8.03 13.43
N ASP A 391 -1.94 7.95 12.15
CA ASP A 391 -1.94 9.10 11.23
C ASP A 391 -3.38 9.54 10.98
N PHE A 392 -3.76 10.72 11.48
CA PHE A 392 -5.11 11.27 11.30
C PHE A 392 -5.22 12.06 10.00
N LEU A 393 -6.20 11.71 9.17
CA LEU A 393 -6.36 12.32 7.85
C LEU A 393 -6.99 13.73 7.90
N TYR A 394 -7.41 14.12 9.09
CA TYR A 394 -7.94 15.43 9.40
C TYR A 394 -7.21 16.01 10.60
N ILE A 395 -6.86 17.29 10.52
CA ILE A 395 -6.35 18.01 11.67
C ILE A 395 -7.40 17.98 12.80
N ARG A 396 -6.99 17.48 13.96
CA ARG A 396 -7.77 17.46 15.20
C ARG A 396 -7.02 18.27 16.26
N THR A 397 -7.71 19.19 16.93
CA THR A 397 -7.13 20.03 18.00
C THR A 397 -7.41 19.51 19.41
N ASN A 398 -8.39 18.61 19.56
CA ASN A 398 -8.83 18.06 20.85
C ASN A 398 -8.77 16.53 20.81
N LEU A 399 -7.56 15.97 20.79
CA LEU A 399 -7.37 14.52 20.89
C LEU A 399 -7.04 14.16 22.34
N SER A 400 -7.79 13.22 22.91
CA SER A 400 -7.47 12.62 24.19
C SER A 400 -7.09 11.17 23.97
N PHE A 401 -5.89 10.80 24.39
CA PHE A 401 -5.40 9.43 24.37
C PHE A 401 -5.21 8.95 25.81
N SER A 402 -5.56 7.70 26.06
CA SER A 402 -5.14 6.97 27.26
C SER A 402 -4.14 5.92 26.82
N VAL A 403 -2.96 5.92 27.44
CA VAL A 403 -1.93 4.91 27.21
C VAL A 403 -1.68 4.19 28.53
N THR A 404 -2.03 2.91 28.57
CA THR A 404 -1.73 2.04 29.71
C THR A 404 -0.47 1.25 29.38
N ILE A 405 0.60 1.48 30.14
CA ILE A 405 1.90 0.83 29.93
C ILE A 405 2.02 -0.32 30.93
N GLY A 406 1.84 -1.54 30.45
CA GLY A 406 1.88 -2.76 31.27
C GLY A 406 3.28 -3.35 31.48
N HIS A 407 4.35 -2.59 31.28
CA HIS A 407 5.73 -3.05 31.47
C HIS A 407 6.56 -2.02 32.24
N THR A 408 7.49 -2.51 33.06
CA THR A 408 8.48 -1.68 33.73
C THR A 408 9.49 -1.19 32.69
N PHE A 409 9.59 0.12 32.48
CA PHE A 409 10.71 0.67 31.73
C PHE A 409 12.01 0.38 32.48
N ILE A 410 12.90 -0.41 31.88
CA ILE A 410 14.26 -0.53 32.39
C ILE A 410 15.02 0.67 31.83
N GLU A 411 15.20 1.71 32.64
CA GLU A 411 16.16 2.77 32.33
C GLU A 411 17.54 2.13 32.23
N ASN A 412 18.07 2.03 31.00
CA ASN A 412 19.50 1.88 30.84
C ASN A 412 20.13 3.22 31.19
N THR A 413 20.39 3.45 32.47
CA THR A 413 21.38 4.42 32.93
C THR A 413 22.74 3.92 32.47
N LYS A 414 23.07 4.14 31.20
CA LYS A 414 24.46 4.24 30.79
C LYS A 414 24.78 5.73 30.68
N GLU A 415 25.71 6.09 31.53
CA GLU A 415 26.23 7.41 31.87
C GLU A 415 26.61 8.25 30.65
N CYS A 416 26.54 9.58 30.83
CA CYS A 416 27.14 10.58 29.96
C CYS A 416 28.65 10.44 29.85
#